data_AF-A0A954GRU2-F1
#
_entry.id   AF-A0A954GRU2-F1
#
_cell.length_a   1.000
_cell.length_b   1.000
_cell.length_c   1.000
_cell.angle_alpha   90.00
_cell.angle_beta   90.00
_cell.angle_gamma   90.00
#
_symmetry.space_group_name_H-M   'P 1'
#
loop_
_entity.id
_entity.type
_entity.pdbx_description
1 polymer ?
#
loop_
_entity_poly.entity_id
_entity_poly.type
_entity_poly.pdbx_seq_one_letter_code
_entity_poly.pdbx_strand_id
1 'polypeptide(L)'
;MLRISLLMLTILTIAESVGAAEPEWQSLMPVIRPADDTVAGNWQVREGELTVQAANGARLSLPVTPPPEYDFRVTFTRHTGVHSIALAFVHGGKQATFEVDAWGQHLAGIQQVGGQDLRQNKTQKPNQTLANGRKYTMLVEVRRNRVRTLLDGELIAQHDSDGSDLSMPSVWQLPKANQLGLGAWDAQTTFHSIEVRAVGDSPIAMVRASTPQPTPRPQPSPPKPTTSNSARGKKVLMVIANQDFFYREYGDPRAELERAGVQVVVAAGRKAPCRPHGGSGQGADGGVVQPDLAIADVKAADYDAILFSGGWGASSYQYAFNGRYSNASYNGDRAIKAEVNRVINEFIAQDKYVCALCNGVSILAWARVDGQSPLRGKTVCAPVREAPVGVYNGRQGQPSCRWHPEVNGARMSPPGSIGNPGTNTDDVVVDGKIITGEDDPSAREMGRRIVSVLGAK
;
A
#
# COMPACT_ATOMS: atom_id res chain seq x y z
N MET A 1 -2.30 -18.62 91.19
CA MET A 1 -1.18 -19.06 90.34
C MET A 1 -1.45 -18.60 88.92
N LEU A 2 -0.62 -17.67 88.43
CA LEU A 2 -0.71 -17.03 87.12
C LEU A 2 -0.30 -18.06 86.04
N ARG A 3 -1.13 -18.30 85.02
CA ARG A 3 -0.74 -19.03 83.80
C ARG A 3 -0.76 -18.05 82.62
N ILE A 4 0.43 -17.68 82.16
CA ILE A 4 0.65 -16.96 80.91
C ILE A 4 0.84 -18.03 79.83
N SER A 5 -0.08 -18.12 78.88
CA SER A 5 0.09 -18.94 77.68
C SER A 5 0.76 -18.09 76.61
N LEU A 6 2.01 -18.43 76.28
CA LEU A 6 2.79 -17.83 75.20
C LEU A 6 2.44 -18.54 73.88
N LEU A 7 1.78 -17.83 72.96
CA LEU A 7 1.51 -18.29 71.61
C LEU A 7 2.76 -18.05 70.75
N MET A 8 3.44 -19.13 70.34
CA MET A 8 4.61 -19.08 69.48
C MET A 8 4.14 -19.02 68.01
N LEU A 9 4.28 -17.85 67.38
CA LEU A 9 3.92 -17.64 65.97
C LEU A 9 5.13 -18.02 65.08
N THR A 10 5.05 -19.17 64.42
CA THR A 10 6.06 -19.62 63.45
C THR A 10 5.89 -18.83 62.16
N ILE A 11 6.80 -17.89 61.87
CA ILE A 11 6.84 -17.18 60.58
C ILE A 11 7.50 -18.12 59.56
N LEU A 12 6.69 -18.64 58.65
CA LEU A 12 7.16 -19.37 57.46
C LEU A 12 7.58 -18.34 56.40
N THR A 13 8.88 -18.10 56.25
CA THR A 13 9.40 -17.29 55.13
C THR A 13 9.27 -18.08 53.83
N ILE A 14 8.29 -17.70 53.01
CA ILE A 14 8.23 -18.08 51.59
C ILE A 14 9.35 -17.31 50.89
N ALA A 15 10.37 -18.03 50.41
CA ALA A 15 11.33 -17.47 49.47
C ALA A 15 10.63 -17.31 48.12
N GLU A 16 10.20 -16.09 47.81
CA GLU A 16 9.80 -15.72 46.45
C GLU A 16 11.03 -15.83 45.55
N SER A 17 11.02 -16.78 44.62
CA SER A 17 11.97 -16.79 43.52
C SER A 17 11.71 -15.55 42.66
N VAL A 18 12.54 -14.53 42.80
CA VAL A 18 12.58 -13.40 41.87
C VAL A 18 12.93 -13.97 40.50
N GLY A 19 11.92 -14.06 39.63
CA GLY A 19 12.13 -14.37 38.22
C GLY A 19 13.06 -13.31 37.64
N ALA A 20 14.16 -13.73 37.02
CA ALA A 20 15.03 -12.82 36.29
C ALA A 20 14.17 -12.02 35.30
N ALA A 21 14.18 -10.69 35.41
CA ALA A 21 13.50 -9.83 34.46
C ALA A 21 13.99 -10.17 33.04
N GLU A 22 13.08 -10.36 32.09
CA GLU A 22 13.49 -10.55 30.71
C GLU A 22 14.37 -9.36 30.27
N PRO A 23 15.49 -9.59 29.56
CA PRO A 23 16.32 -8.50 29.08
C PRO A 23 15.49 -7.52 28.23
N GLU A 24 15.74 -6.22 28.39
CA GLU A 24 14.94 -5.16 27.79
C GLU A 24 15.17 -5.08 26.27
N TRP A 25 14.12 -4.80 25.50
CA TRP A 25 14.22 -4.55 24.07
C TRP A 25 14.80 -3.16 23.80
N GLN A 26 15.86 -3.08 22.99
CA GLN A 26 16.46 -1.81 22.60
C GLN A 26 15.95 -1.37 21.22
N SER A 27 15.35 -0.18 21.15
CA SER A 27 14.91 0.42 19.88
C SER A 27 16.08 1.00 19.07
N LEU A 28 16.09 0.71 17.77
CA LEU A 28 17.05 1.24 16.80
C LEU A 28 16.53 2.48 16.07
N MET A 29 15.24 2.80 16.16
CA MET A 29 14.64 3.97 15.49
C MET A 29 15.38 5.30 15.75
N PRO A 30 15.83 5.62 16.98
CA PRO A 30 16.44 6.93 17.27
C PRO A 30 17.82 7.15 16.65
N VAL A 31 18.49 6.10 16.15
CA VAL A 31 19.85 6.17 15.59
C VAL A 31 19.91 6.04 14.08
N ILE A 32 18.80 5.68 13.42
CA ILE A 32 18.74 5.50 11.97
C ILE A 32 18.76 6.87 11.29
N ARG A 33 19.61 7.01 10.28
CA ARG A 33 19.74 8.19 9.44
C ARG A 33 19.69 7.76 7.97
N PRO A 34 18.53 7.89 7.28
CA PRO A 34 18.39 7.43 5.89
C PRO A 34 19.47 7.95 4.94
N ALA A 35 19.93 9.19 5.13
CA ALA A 35 21.02 9.77 4.32
C ALA A 35 22.34 8.99 4.40
N ASP A 36 22.61 8.32 5.52
CA ASP A 36 23.85 7.56 5.75
C ASP A 36 23.64 6.04 5.58
N ASP A 37 22.45 5.55 5.92
CA ASP A 37 22.15 4.13 6.08
C ASP A 37 21.55 3.49 4.81
N THR A 38 20.99 4.30 3.91
CA THR A 38 20.40 3.81 2.67
C THR A 38 21.46 3.21 1.76
N VAL A 39 21.21 1.98 1.32
CA VAL A 39 22.00 1.31 0.28
C VAL A 39 21.29 1.43 -1.07
N ALA A 40 19.97 1.27 -1.09
CA ALA A 40 19.13 1.46 -2.29
C ALA A 40 17.70 1.80 -1.92
N GLY A 41 17.00 2.53 -2.79
CA GLY A 41 15.62 2.99 -2.60
C GLY A 41 15.53 4.37 -1.94
N ASN A 42 14.33 4.95 -1.92
CA ASN A 42 14.07 6.25 -1.31
C ASN A 42 13.51 6.07 0.10
N TRP A 43 14.40 6.07 1.09
CA TRP A 43 14.08 5.92 2.51
C TRP A 43 13.95 7.27 3.20
N GLN A 44 12.94 7.42 4.05
CA GLN A 44 12.67 8.68 4.75
C GLN A 44 12.10 8.40 6.14
N VAL A 45 12.48 9.21 7.13
CA VAL A 45 11.75 9.26 8.40
C VAL A 45 10.57 10.22 8.26
N ARG A 46 9.36 9.75 8.54
CA ARG A 46 8.13 10.57 8.56
C ARG A 46 7.39 10.28 9.85
N GLU A 47 7.08 11.34 10.62
CA GLU A 47 6.33 11.22 11.88
C GLU A 47 6.93 10.23 12.89
N GLY A 48 8.26 10.05 12.86
CA GLY A 48 8.97 9.12 13.75
C GLY A 48 9.04 7.67 13.25
N GLU A 49 8.46 7.37 12.09
CA GLU A 49 8.50 6.05 11.45
C GLU A 49 9.43 6.05 10.23
N LEU A 50 10.00 4.90 9.89
CA LEU A 50 10.88 4.75 8.74
C LEU A 50 10.05 4.26 7.55
N THR A 51 10.07 5.00 6.44
CA THR A 51 9.29 4.73 5.23
C THR A 51 10.19 4.50 4.04
N VAL A 52 9.76 3.68 3.09
CA VAL A 52 10.42 3.46 1.80
C VAL A 52 9.40 3.41 0.68
N GLN A 53 9.70 4.04 -0.45
CA GLN A 53 8.88 3.92 -1.67
C GLN A 53 9.18 2.60 -2.40
N ALA A 54 8.21 2.11 -3.19
CA ALA A 54 8.43 0.93 -4.03
C ALA A 54 9.62 1.15 -4.97
N ALA A 55 10.61 0.26 -4.86
CA ALA A 55 11.77 0.20 -5.73
C ALA A 55 12.39 -1.20 -5.67
N ASN A 56 12.97 -1.67 -6.77
CA ASN A 56 13.66 -2.95 -6.82
C ASN A 56 14.82 -2.99 -5.83
N GLY A 57 14.83 -4.01 -4.95
CA GLY A 57 15.91 -4.24 -3.99
C GLY A 57 16.18 -3.09 -3.02
N ALA A 58 15.15 -2.32 -2.64
CA ALA A 58 15.31 -1.25 -1.66
C ALA A 58 15.76 -1.83 -0.33
N ARG A 59 16.88 -1.33 0.22
CA ARG A 59 17.48 -1.84 1.45
C ARG A 59 18.27 -0.78 2.21
N LEU A 60 18.32 -0.97 3.52
CA LEU A 60 18.92 -0.05 4.47
C LEU A 60 19.72 -0.84 5.52
N SER A 61 20.96 -0.42 5.78
CA SER A 61 21.83 -1.02 6.80
C SER A 61 21.50 -0.44 8.17
N LEU A 62 21.38 -1.27 9.20
CA LEU A 62 21.11 -0.78 10.55
C LEU A 62 22.43 -0.47 11.28
N PRO A 63 22.52 0.64 12.03
CA PRO A 63 23.75 1.08 12.69
C PRO A 63 24.03 0.32 14.00
N VAL A 64 23.95 -1.01 13.97
CA VAL A 64 24.17 -1.91 15.11
C VAL A 64 24.96 -3.15 14.70
N THR A 65 25.82 -3.63 15.59
CA THR A 65 26.42 -4.96 15.50
C THR A 65 25.87 -5.81 16.64
N PRO A 66 25.10 -6.87 16.35
CA PRO A 66 24.50 -7.69 17.40
C PRO A 66 25.57 -8.55 18.09
N PRO A 67 25.35 -8.96 19.36
CA PRO A 67 26.16 -10.00 20.00
C PRO A 67 25.93 -11.37 19.32
N PRO A 68 26.69 -12.43 19.70
CA PRO A 68 26.52 -13.75 19.09
C PRO A 68 25.11 -14.37 19.25
N GLU A 69 24.40 -14.04 20.32
CA GLU A 69 23.04 -14.53 20.60
C GLU A 69 22.12 -13.36 20.93
N TYR A 70 21.03 -13.24 20.18
CA TYR A 70 20.13 -12.08 20.25
C TYR A 70 18.78 -12.40 19.62
N ASP A 71 17.81 -11.53 19.89
CA ASP A 71 16.53 -11.48 19.20
C ASP A 71 16.44 -10.16 18.41
N PHE A 72 15.94 -10.22 17.18
CA PHE A 72 15.75 -9.06 16.30
C PHE A 72 14.29 -9.01 15.83
N ARG A 73 13.56 -7.97 16.28
CA ARG A 73 12.13 -7.79 16.06
C ARG A 73 11.85 -6.54 15.26
N VAL A 74 10.98 -6.65 14.26
CA VAL A 74 10.57 -5.53 13.41
C VAL A 74 9.06 -5.59 13.19
N THR A 75 8.37 -4.49 13.48
CA THR A 75 6.95 -4.32 13.14
C THR A 75 6.83 -3.39 11.93
N PHE A 76 6.06 -3.78 10.92
CA PHE A 76 5.94 -3.04 9.65
C PHE A 76 4.53 -3.16 9.06
N THR A 77 4.23 -2.30 8.09
CA THR A 77 3.08 -2.39 7.19
C THR A 77 3.57 -2.23 5.75
N ARG A 78 3.31 -3.24 4.91
CA ARG A 78 3.48 -3.13 3.46
C ARG A 78 2.23 -2.46 2.90
N HIS A 79 2.38 -1.35 2.18
CA HIS A 79 1.25 -0.58 1.61
C HIS A 79 0.93 -0.98 0.19
N THR A 80 1.95 -1.37 -0.59
CA THR A 80 1.83 -1.85 -1.96
C THR A 80 2.89 -2.90 -2.27
N GLY A 81 2.76 -3.59 -3.40
CA GLY A 81 3.69 -4.62 -3.86
C GLY A 81 3.30 -6.04 -3.41
N VAL A 82 3.93 -7.04 -4.03
CA VAL A 82 3.60 -8.48 -3.86
C VAL A 82 4.86 -9.33 -3.62
N HIS A 83 5.95 -8.69 -3.22
CA HIS A 83 7.27 -9.31 -3.07
C HIS A 83 7.87 -9.02 -1.69
N SER A 84 9.09 -9.55 -1.49
CA SER A 84 9.71 -9.76 -0.19
C SER A 84 9.75 -8.51 0.68
N ILE A 85 9.38 -8.70 1.96
CA ILE A 85 9.95 -7.93 3.07
C ILE A 85 11.02 -8.81 3.72
N ALA A 86 12.22 -8.25 3.91
CA ALA A 86 13.40 -8.99 4.33
C ALA A 86 14.04 -8.38 5.59
N LEU A 87 14.44 -9.25 6.52
CA LEU A 87 15.31 -8.91 7.64
C LEU A 87 16.68 -9.54 7.43
N ALA A 88 17.71 -8.72 7.26
CA ALA A 88 19.09 -9.20 7.25
C ALA A 88 19.58 -9.37 8.68
N PHE A 89 20.05 -10.57 9.01
CA PHE A 89 20.56 -10.94 10.33
C PHE A 89 21.97 -11.54 10.21
N VAL A 90 22.70 -11.56 11.33
CA VAL A 90 24.07 -12.08 11.44
C VAL A 90 24.11 -13.34 12.30
N HIS A 91 24.76 -14.40 11.84
CA HIS A 91 25.04 -15.62 12.62
C HIS A 91 26.40 -16.21 12.21
N GLY A 92 27.22 -16.63 13.16
CA GLY A 92 28.56 -17.15 12.88
C GLY A 92 29.48 -16.17 12.12
N GLY A 93 29.23 -14.86 12.24
CA GLY A 93 29.94 -13.82 11.49
C GLY A 93 29.54 -13.67 10.02
N LYS A 94 28.49 -14.37 9.56
CA LYS A 94 27.93 -14.27 8.21
C LYS A 94 26.55 -13.59 8.24
N GLN A 95 26.17 -12.96 7.14
CA GLN A 95 24.80 -12.47 6.94
C GLN A 95 23.92 -13.50 6.26
N ALA A 96 22.66 -13.50 6.64
CA ALA A 96 21.57 -14.17 5.95
C ALA A 96 20.32 -13.30 6.01
N THR A 97 19.31 -13.65 5.22
CA THR A 97 18.02 -12.94 5.23
C THR A 97 16.90 -13.87 5.63
N PHE A 98 16.03 -13.39 6.52
CA PHE A 98 14.69 -13.93 6.70
C PHE A 98 13.74 -13.14 5.80
N GLU A 99 13.10 -13.82 4.84
CA GLU A 99 12.14 -13.21 3.92
C GLU A 99 10.72 -13.72 4.19
N VAL A 100 9.75 -12.84 3.99
CA VAL A 100 8.31 -13.15 4.00
C VAL A 100 7.67 -12.56 2.75
N ASP A 101 6.72 -13.32 2.18
CA ASP A 101 6.09 -13.05 0.88
C ASP A 101 7.10 -12.91 -0.25
N ALA A 102 8.09 -13.80 -0.21
CA ALA A 102 9.20 -13.81 -1.11
C ALA A 102 8.73 -14.23 -2.50
N TRP A 103 8.97 -13.31 -3.43
CA TRP A 103 8.75 -13.47 -4.86
C TRP A 103 7.26 -13.66 -5.20
N GLY A 104 6.91 -13.77 -6.48
CA GLY A 104 5.54 -14.09 -6.89
C GLY A 104 5.06 -15.50 -6.49
N GLN A 105 5.83 -16.23 -5.67
CA GLN A 105 5.54 -17.56 -5.17
C GLN A 105 5.06 -17.55 -3.71
N HIS A 106 5.08 -16.39 -3.05
CA HIS A 106 4.63 -16.21 -1.67
C HIS A 106 5.33 -17.16 -0.68
N LEU A 107 6.66 -17.26 -0.78
CA LEU A 107 7.47 -18.09 0.12
C LEU A 107 7.90 -17.31 1.35
N ALA A 108 8.18 -18.00 2.46
CA ALA A 108 8.88 -17.42 3.60
C ALA A 108 9.95 -18.38 4.13
N GLY A 109 10.98 -17.86 4.80
CA GLY A 109 12.05 -18.66 5.39
C GLY A 109 13.41 -17.98 5.37
N ILE A 110 14.46 -18.71 5.73
CA ILE A 110 15.85 -18.23 5.64
C ILE A 110 16.32 -18.40 4.20
N GLN A 111 16.68 -17.30 3.54
CA GLN A 111 16.71 -17.27 2.09
C GLN A 111 17.72 -18.23 1.48
N GLN A 112 18.94 -18.27 2.01
CA GLN A 112 20.01 -19.10 1.49
C GLN A 112 20.65 -19.94 2.59
N VAL A 113 20.52 -21.26 2.43
CA VAL A 113 21.00 -22.27 3.38
C VAL A 113 21.66 -23.40 2.59
N GLY A 114 22.91 -23.74 2.92
CA GLY A 114 23.66 -24.82 2.25
C GLY A 114 23.82 -24.61 0.74
N GLY A 115 23.86 -23.35 0.27
CA GLY A 115 23.90 -23.00 -1.16
C GLY A 115 22.56 -23.14 -1.90
N GLN A 116 21.47 -23.43 -1.20
CA GLN A 116 20.12 -23.54 -1.77
C GLN A 116 19.25 -22.35 -1.36
N ASP A 117 18.47 -21.82 -2.31
CA ASP A 117 17.49 -20.77 -2.03
C ASP A 117 16.16 -21.32 -1.46
N LEU A 118 15.22 -20.43 -1.11
CA LEU A 118 13.91 -20.82 -0.52
C LEU A 118 13.10 -21.78 -1.38
N ARG A 119 13.34 -21.94 -2.68
CA ARG A 119 12.57 -22.89 -3.51
C ARG A 119 12.95 -24.34 -3.23
N GLN A 120 14.11 -24.55 -2.60
CA GLN A 120 14.74 -25.86 -2.48
C GLN A 120 15.16 -26.17 -1.05
N ASN A 121 15.47 -25.16 -0.23
CA ASN A 121 15.98 -25.37 1.11
C ASN A 121 14.85 -25.72 2.11
N LYS A 122 15.24 -26.39 3.20
CA LYS A 122 14.28 -26.95 4.19
C LYS A 122 13.60 -25.92 5.08
N THR A 123 14.04 -24.66 5.05
CA THR A 123 13.44 -23.59 5.88
C THR A 123 12.22 -22.96 5.22
N GLN A 124 11.90 -23.36 3.98
CA GLN A 124 10.77 -22.85 3.23
C GLN A 124 9.44 -23.14 3.93
N LYS A 125 8.62 -22.10 4.03
CA LYS A 125 7.19 -22.15 4.31
C LYS A 125 6.43 -21.61 3.09
N PRO A 126 5.60 -22.40 2.40
CA PRO A 126 4.83 -21.93 1.25
C PRO A 126 3.60 -21.13 1.67
N ASN A 127 3.02 -20.39 0.72
CA ASN A 127 1.74 -19.68 0.83
C ASN A 127 1.69 -18.63 1.96
N GLN A 128 2.80 -17.92 2.16
CA GLN A 128 2.93 -16.85 3.16
C GLN A 128 2.80 -15.48 2.49
N THR A 129 1.57 -15.15 2.09
CA THR A 129 1.23 -13.87 1.46
C THR A 129 0.99 -12.78 2.50
N LEU A 130 1.56 -11.60 2.29
CA LEU A 130 1.25 -10.42 3.10
C LEU A 130 0.04 -9.68 2.50
N ALA A 131 -0.94 -9.36 3.33
CA ALA A 131 -2.01 -8.44 2.97
C ALA A 131 -1.51 -7.00 3.14
N ASN A 132 -1.61 -6.19 2.09
CA ASN A 132 -1.21 -4.79 2.14
C ASN A 132 -2.15 -3.97 3.02
N GLY A 133 -1.58 -3.00 3.74
CA GLY A 133 -2.24 -2.22 4.77
C GLY A 133 -2.41 -2.94 6.11
N ARG A 134 -2.06 -4.23 6.23
CA ARG A 134 -2.02 -4.94 7.51
C ARG A 134 -0.66 -4.75 8.18
N LYS A 135 -0.69 -4.53 9.50
CA LYS A 135 0.50 -4.50 10.36
C LYS A 135 0.95 -5.92 10.72
N TYR A 136 2.24 -6.19 10.54
CA TYR A 136 2.92 -7.46 10.81
C TYR A 136 4.10 -7.28 11.74
N THR A 137 4.49 -8.34 12.45
CA THR A 137 5.72 -8.40 13.24
C THR A 137 6.58 -9.59 12.82
N MET A 138 7.78 -9.32 12.31
CA MET A 138 8.81 -10.33 12.05
C MET A 138 9.77 -10.41 13.23
N LEU A 139 10.18 -11.62 13.59
CA LEU A 139 11.14 -11.89 14.64
C LEU A 139 12.17 -12.92 14.16
N VAL A 140 13.45 -12.63 14.39
CA VAL A 140 14.57 -13.58 14.22
C VAL A 140 15.20 -13.81 15.60
N GLU A 141 15.25 -15.05 16.05
CA GLU A 141 15.94 -15.47 17.27
C GLU A 141 17.22 -16.22 16.88
N VAL A 142 18.38 -15.64 17.18
CA VAL A 142 19.69 -16.25 16.91
C VAL A 142 20.27 -16.80 18.21
N ARG A 143 20.63 -18.08 18.20
CA ARG A 143 21.32 -18.79 19.28
C ARG A 143 22.55 -19.48 18.72
N ARG A 144 23.48 -19.87 19.60
CA ARG A 144 24.77 -20.45 19.20
C ARG A 144 24.67 -21.58 18.17
N ASN A 145 23.65 -22.42 18.28
CA ASN A 145 23.46 -23.61 17.42
C ASN A 145 22.13 -23.60 16.66
N ARG A 146 21.39 -22.49 16.64
CA ARG A 146 20.04 -22.46 16.06
C ARG A 146 19.57 -21.06 15.70
N VAL A 147 18.82 -20.95 14.62
CA VAL A 147 18.05 -19.77 14.25
C VAL A 147 16.56 -20.12 14.18
N ARG A 148 15.70 -19.28 14.75
CA ARG A 148 14.25 -19.35 14.57
C ARG A 148 13.74 -18.06 13.94
N THR A 149 12.80 -18.18 13.02
CA THR A 149 12.15 -17.03 12.37
C THR A 149 10.64 -17.12 12.55
N LEU A 150 10.01 -16.00 12.88
CA LEU A 150 8.59 -15.95 13.21
C LEU A 150 7.91 -14.76 12.52
N LEU A 151 6.63 -14.93 12.18
CA LEU A 151 5.74 -13.89 11.70
C LEU A 151 4.50 -13.86 12.59
N ASP A 152 4.21 -12.72 13.21
CA ASP A 152 3.12 -12.54 14.19
C ASP A 152 3.11 -13.57 15.32
N GLY A 153 4.31 -14.05 15.71
CA GLY A 153 4.49 -15.07 16.74
C GLY A 153 4.32 -16.51 16.26
N GLU A 154 3.91 -16.75 15.01
CA GLU A 154 3.91 -18.08 14.40
C GLU A 154 5.31 -18.43 13.89
N LEU A 155 5.79 -19.64 14.19
CA LEU A 155 7.06 -20.15 13.69
C LEU A 155 7.00 -20.37 12.17
N ILE A 156 7.81 -19.63 11.43
CA ILE A 156 7.99 -19.81 9.99
C ILE A 156 9.05 -20.88 9.72
N ALA A 157 10.23 -20.74 10.33
CA ALA A 157 11.32 -21.69 10.20
C ALA A 157 12.11 -21.85 11.49
N GLN A 158 12.67 -23.05 11.65
CA GLN A 158 13.72 -23.33 12.62
C GLN A 158 14.84 -24.06 11.87
N HIS A 159 16.08 -23.60 12.08
CA HIS A 159 17.25 -24.17 11.43
C HIS A 159 18.38 -24.33 12.44
N ASP A 160 18.84 -25.56 12.64
CA ASP A 160 20.00 -25.86 13.47
C ASP A 160 21.27 -25.54 12.68
N SER A 161 22.02 -24.54 13.14
CA SER A 161 23.16 -23.97 12.40
C SER A 161 24.06 -23.19 13.37
N ASP A 162 25.36 -23.17 13.08
CA ASP A 162 26.36 -22.29 13.69
C ASP A 162 26.68 -21.06 12.81
N GLY A 163 25.96 -20.91 11.70
CA GLY A 163 26.12 -19.86 10.69
C GLY A 163 27.00 -20.26 9.51
N SER A 164 27.74 -21.37 9.57
CA SER A 164 28.68 -21.77 8.51
C SER A 164 28.01 -22.09 7.18
N ASP A 165 26.76 -22.56 7.21
CA ASP A 165 25.96 -22.93 6.04
C ASP A 165 25.04 -21.81 5.54
N LEU A 166 25.04 -20.64 6.20
CA LEU A 166 24.22 -19.50 5.83
C LEU A 166 24.96 -18.56 4.87
N SER A 167 24.21 -17.98 3.93
CA SER A 167 24.69 -16.92 3.04
C SER A 167 23.57 -15.94 2.68
N MET A 168 23.93 -14.85 2.01
CA MET A 168 23.00 -13.80 1.58
C MET A 168 23.11 -13.59 0.06
N PRO A 169 22.00 -13.41 -0.67
CA PRO A 169 22.04 -13.20 -2.12
C PRO A 169 22.54 -11.79 -2.42
N SER A 170 23.16 -11.60 -3.59
CA SER A 170 23.71 -10.30 -4.01
C SER A 170 22.67 -9.17 -4.02
N VAL A 171 21.42 -9.50 -4.34
CA VAL A 171 20.30 -8.53 -4.34
C VAL A 171 20.01 -7.90 -2.98
N TRP A 172 20.39 -8.57 -1.89
CA TRP A 172 20.26 -8.07 -0.51
C TRP A 172 21.56 -7.61 0.12
N GLN A 173 22.66 -7.63 -0.63
CA GLN A 173 23.98 -7.37 -0.06
C GLN A 173 24.07 -5.99 0.61
N LEU A 174 24.47 -6.01 1.88
CA LEU A 174 24.75 -4.82 2.67
C LEU A 174 26.26 -4.52 2.63
N PRO A 175 26.67 -3.24 2.75
CA PRO A 175 28.08 -2.86 2.72
C PRO A 175 28.93 -3.48 3.84
N LYS A 176 28.32 -3.79 5.00
CA LYS A 176 29.00 -4.32 6.18
C LYS A 176 28.40 -5.66 6.57
N ALA A 177 29.21 -6.71 6.49
CA ALA A 177 28.81 -8.10 6.72
C ALA A 177 28.46 -8.43 8.19
N ASN A 178 28.65 -7.51 9.11
CA ASN A 178 28.39 -7.70 10.55
C ASN A 178 27.24 -6.82 11.06
N GLN A 179 26.43 -6.26 10.16
CA GLN A 179 25.29 -5.42 10.52
C GLN A 179 23.96 -6.11 10.22
N LEU A 180 22.94 -5.74 10.99
CA LEU A 180 21.55 -6.04 10.66
C LEU A 180 21.08 -5.14 9.52
N GLY A 181 19.95 -5.47 8.89
CA GLY A 181 19.37 -4.62 7.87
C GLY A 181 17.91 -4.91 7.56
N LEU A 182 17.32 -4.00 6.80
CA LEU A 182 15.96 -4.07 6.30
C LEU A 182 15.94 -4.10 4.78
N GLY A 183 15.00 -4.85 4.21
CA GLY A 183 14.75 -4.89 2.77
C GLY A 183 13.25 -4.86 2.45
N ALA A 184 12.90 -4.19 1.36
CA ALA A 184 11.57 -4.19 0.75
C ALA A 184 11.73 -4.27 -0.77
N TRP A 185 11.23 -5.34 -1.40
CA TRP A 185 11.35 -5.51 -2.84
C TRP A 185 10.12 -4.94 -3.55
N ASP A 186 10.31 -3.86 -4.31
CA ASP A 186 9.26 -3.21 -5.10
C ASP A 186 7.96 -2.96 -4.31
N ALA A 187 8.11 -2.59 -3.04
CA ALA A 187 7.02 -2.48 -2.09
C ALA A 187 7.12 -1.18 -1.31
N GLN A 188 6.08 -0.34 -1.37
CA GLN A 188 5.99 0.80 -0.48
C GLN A 188 5.73 0.27 0.94
N THR A 189 6.59 0.62 1.90
CA THR A 189 6.56 0.01 3.23
C THR A 189 6.85 1.03 4.31
N THR A 190 6.14 0.92 5.44
CA THR A 190 6.44 1.65 6.68
C THR A 190 6.90 0.66 7.75
N PHE A 191 8.05 0.92 8.35
CA PHE A 191 8.59 0.22 9.50
C PHE A 191 8.30 1.03 10.76
N HIS A 192 7.48 0.47 11.65
CA HIS A 192 6.94 1.13 12.84
C HIS A 192 7.89 0.99 14.04
N SER A 193 8.49 -0.18 14.22
CA SER A 193 9.49 -0.45 15.26
C SER A 193 10.57 -1.37 14.74
N ILE A 194 11.79 -1.14 15.21
CA ILE A 194 12.98 -1.94 14.89
C ILE A 194 13.71 -2.10 16.20
N GLU A 195 13.76 -3.32 16.73
CA GLU A 195 14.20 -3.59 18.09
C GLU A 195 15.11 -4.80 18.13
N VAL A 196 16.10 -4.75 19.02
CA VAL A 196 17.04 -5.85 19.25
C VAL A 196 17.19 -6.09 20.74
N ARG A 197 17.36 -7.35 21.12
CA ARG A 197 17.56 -7.77 22.50
C ARG A 197 18.71 -8.76 22.57
N ALA A 198 19.66 -8.53 23.47
CA ALA A 198 20.73 -9.50 23.72
C ALA A 198 20.21 -10.68 24.55
N VAL A 199 20.79 -11.85 24.33
CA VAL A 199 20.55 -13.02 25.19
C VAL A 199 21.75 -13.20 26.11
N GLY A 200 21.53 -13.01 27.41
CA GLY A 200 22.59 -12.95 28.42
C GLY A 200 23.19 -11.55 28.58
N ASP A 201 24.33 -11.45 29.27
CA ASP A 201 24.91 -10.17 29.72
C ASP A 201 25.72 -9.42 28.65
N SER A 202 25.69 -9.87 27.39
CA SER A 202 26.46 -9.25 26.30
C SER A 202 25.78 -7.97 25.81
N PRO A 203 26.38 -6.78 25.95
CA PRO A 203 25.74 -5.54 25.52
C PRO A 203 25.63 -5.48 23.99
N ILE A 204 24.57 -4.81 23.51
CA ILE A 204 24.38 -4.51 22.09
C ILE A 204 25.27 -3.31 21.72
N ALA A 205 26.14 -3.50 20.72
CA ALA A 205 27.06 -2.46 20.27
C ALA A 205 26.41 -1.57 19.19
N MET A 206 26.06 -0.34 19.58
CA MET A 206 25.58 0.69 18.65
C MET A 206 26.75 1.37 17.96
N VAL A 207 26.66 1.57 16.64
CA VAL A 207 27.73 2.21 15.85
C VAL A 207 27.74 3.73 16.02
N ARG A 208 26.63 4.32 16.50
CA ARG A 208 26.50 5.74 16.80
C ARG A 208 25.55 6.00 17.98
N ALA A 209 25.76 7.11 18.68
CA ALA A 209 24.88 7.55 19.76
C ALA A 209 23.53 8.08 19.24
N SER A 210 22.47 7.90 20.03
CA SER A 210 21.13 8.44 19.77
C SER A 210 21.13 9.97 19.81
N THR A 211 20.46 10.60 18.84
CA THR A 211 20.02 11.99 18.98
C THR A 211 18.76 12.05 19.83
N PRO A 212 18.57 13.07 20.69
CA PRO A 212 17.34 13.20 21.48
C PRO A 212 16.12 13.28 20.55
N GLN A 213 15.25 12.28 20.64
CA GLN A 213 13.99 12.26 19.91
C GLN A 213 12.95 13.07 20.71
N PRO A 214 12.07 13.85 20.06
CA PRO A 214 10.89 14.38 20.73
C PRO A 214 10.09 13.22 21.33
N THR A 215 9.73 13.33 22.60
CA THR A 215 8.95 12.33 23.34
C THR A 215 7.70 11.90 22.55
N PRO A 216 7.47 10.59 22.33
CA PRO A 216 6.27 10.10 21.67
C PRO A 216 5.05 10.44 22.52
N ARG A 217 4.05 11.08 21.91
CA ARG A 217 2.71 11.19 22.49
C ARG A 217 2.05 9.80 22.36
N PRO A 218 1.32 9.29 23.36
CA PRO A 218 0.63 8.01 23.23
C PRO A 218 -0.37 8.09 22.06
N GLN A 219 -0.12 7.33 21.00
CA GLN A 219 -1.07 7.15 19.91
C GLN A 219 -2.12 6.11 20.32
N PRO A 220 -3.42 6.43 20.26
CA PRO A 220 -4.46 5.43 20.44
C PRO A 220 -4.40 4.39 19.31
N SER A 221 -4.68 3.14 19.65
CA SER A 221 -4.83 2.05 18.70
C SER A 221 -5.84 2.42 17.59
N PRO A 222 -5.60 2.08 16.31
CA PRO A 222 -6.58 2.33 15.26
C PRO A 222 -7.87 1.58 15.59
N PRO A 223 -9.05 2.21 15.43
CA PRO A 223 -10.31 1.54 15.69
C PRO A 223 -10.53 0.41 14.68
N LYS A 224 -11.12 -0.69 15.15
CA LYS A 224 -11.74 -1.72 14.29
C LYS A 224 -12.66 -1.04 13.27
N PRO A 225 -12.74 -1.50 12.02
CA PRO A 225 -13.70 -0.96 11.07
C PRO A 225 -15.11 -1.33 11.53
N THR A 226 -15.76 -0.38 12.20
CA THR A 226 -17.21 -0.36 12.38
C THR A 226 -17.80 0.22 11.12
N THR A 227 -18.57 -0.59 10.39
CA THR A 227 -19.45 -0.13 9.31
C THR A 227 -20.50 0.81 9.89
N SER A 228 -20.18 2.10 9.96
CA SER A 228 -21.14 3.12 10.34
C SER A 228 -21.90 3.58 9.09
N ASN A 229 -23.21 3.74 9.24
CA ASN A 229 -24.17 4.16 8.20
C ASN A 229 -24.07 5.69 7.91
N SER A 230 -22.86 6.26 7.96
CA SER A 230 -22.59 7.71 8.04
C SER A 230 -22.56 8.44 6.70
N ALA A 231 -22.48 7.73 5.56
CA ALA A 231 -22.53 8.32 4.22
C ALA A 231 -23.96 8.60 3.72
N ARG A 232 -25.00 8.21 4.48
CA ARG A 232 -26.40 8.40 4.11
C ARG A 232 -26.73 9.88 3.89
N GLY A 233 -27.38 10.19 2.76
CA GLY A 233 -27.77 11.55 2.38
C GLY A 233 -26.69 12.35 1.65
N LYS A 234 -25.51 11.76 1.42
CA LYS A 234 -24.47 12.31 0.54
C LYS A 234 -24.89 12.17 -0.93
N LYS A 235 -24.29 12.98 -1.80
CA LYS A 235 -24.61 12.99 -3.23
C LYS A 235 -23.35 12.89 -4.09
N VAL A 236 -23.32 11.94 -5.02
CA VAL A 236 -22.19 11.66 -5.91
C VAL A 236 -22.59 11.85 -7.36
N LEU A 237 -21.78 12.60 -8.10
CA LEU A 237 -21.89 12.72 -9.55
C LEU A 237 -21.08 11.61 -10.21
N MET A 238 -21.71 10.76 -11.01
CA MET A 238 -21.03 9.80 -11.87
C MET A 238 -21.00 10.32 -13.31
N VAL A 239 -19.82 10.39 -13.90
CA VAL A 239 -19.63 10.83 -15.29
C VAL A 239 -19.26 9.64 -16.15
N ILE A 240 -20.05 9.38 -17.19
CA ILE A 240 -19.84 8.32 -18.18
C ILE A 240 -19.69 8.92 -19.58
N ALA A 241 -18.94 8.22 -20.45
CA ALA A 241 -18.83 8.59 -21.85
C ALA A 241 -20.14 8.31 -22.60
N ASN A 242 -20.53 9.18 -23.53
CA ASN A 242 -21.71 8.94 -24.38
C ASN A 242 -21.55 7.70 -25.27
N GLN A 243 -20.32 7.27 -25.57
CA GLN A 243 -20.02 6.04 -26.31
C GLN A 243 -18.86 5.32 -25.63
N ASP A 244 -18.89 3.99 -25.61
CA ASP A 244 -17.83 3.10 -25.14
C ASP A 244 -17.34 3.34 -23.70
N PHE A 245 -18.25 3.70 -22.80
CA PHE A 245 -18.00 3.56 -21.36
C PHE A 245 -18.02 2.07 -20.96
N PHE A 246 -17.34 1.69 -19.88
CA PHE A 246 -17.36 0.29 -19.40
C PHE A 246 -18.51 0.09 -18.40
N TYR A 247 -19.49 -0.79 -18.71
CA TYR A 247 -20.73 -0.85 -17.94
C TYR A 247 -20.54 -1.20 -16.46
N ARG A 248 -19.74 -2.21 -16.12
CA ARG A 248 -19.48 -2.57 -14.70
C ARG A 248 -18.78 -1.47 -13.92
N GLU A 249 -17.92 -0.68 -14.56
CA GLU A 249 -17.24 0.46 -13.94
C GLU A 249 -18.19 1.63 -13.64
N TYR A 250 -19.39 1.60 -14.23
CA TYR A 250 -20.52 2.47 -13.86
C TYR A 250 -21.47 1.77 -12.88
N GLY A 251 -21.89 0.55 -13.17
CA GLY A 251 -22.93 -0.17 -12.45
C GLY A 251 -22.52 -0.63 -11.05
N ASP A 252 -21.31 -1.21 -10.91
CA ASP A 252 -20.84 -1.77 -9.64
C ASP A 252 -20.61 -0.68 -8.56
N PRO A 253 -19.93 0.46 -8.86
CA PRO A 253 -19.80 1.54 -7.88
C PRO A 253 -21.15 2.17 -7.54
N ARG A 254 -22.01 2.39 -8.55
CA ARG A 254 -23.35 2.96 -8.35
C ARG A 254 -24.16 2.12 -7.36
N ALA A 255 -24.18 0.80 -7.55
CA ALA A 255 -24.91 -0.11 -6.66
C ALA A 255 -24.42 -0.03 -5.21
N GLU A 256 -23.11 0.08 -4.98
CA GLU A 256 -22.54 0.20 -3.64
C GLU A 256 -22.87 1.56 -2.99
N LEU A 257 -22.85 2.64 -3.77
CA LEU A 257 -23.26 3.98 -3.31
C LEU A 257 -24.75 4.02 -2.92
N GLU A 258 -25.63 3.55 -3.80
CA GLU A 258 -27.08 3.52 -3.56
C GLU A 258 -27.44 2.62 -2.37
N ARG A 259 -26.77 1.46 -2.24
CA ARG A 259 -26.92 0.55 -1.07
C ARG A 259 -26.55 1.23 0.24
N ALA A 260 -25.61 2.17 0.23
CA ALA A 260 -25.22 2.97 1.39
C ALA A 260 -26.12 4.20 1.63
N GLY A 261 -27.14 4.41 0.80
CA GLY A 261 -28.04 5.58 0.89
C GLY A 261 -27.41 6.88 0.38
N VAL A 262 -26.41 6.78 -0.51
CA VAL A 262 -25.84 7.90 -1.26
C VAL A 262 -26.68 8.13 -2.51
N GLN A 263 -27.07 9.38 -2.76
CA GLN A 263 -27.77 9.74 -4.00
C GLN A 263 -26.77 9.80 -5.16
N VAL A 264 -27.05 9.09 -6.25
CA VAL A 264 -26.25 9.12 -7.48
C VAL A 264 -26.97 9.94 -8.55
N VAL A 265 -26.23 10.85 -9.21
CA VAL A 265 -26.67 11.55 -10.43
C VAL A 265 -25.69 11.24 -11.54
N VAL A 266 -26.18 10.95 -12.73
CA VAL A 266 -25.37 10.60 -13.89
C VAL A 266 -25.26 11.78 -14.85
N ALA A 267 -24.04 12.19 -15.17
CA ALA A 267 -23.76 13.13 -16.24
C ALA A 267 -22.97 12.48 -17.38
N ALA A 268 -23.06 13.09 -18.55
CA ALA A 268 -22.21 12.78 -19.69
C ALA A 268 -21.91 14.05 -20.47
N GLY A 269 -21.02 13.98 -21.45
CA GLY A 269 -20.67 15.11 -22.31
C GLY A 269 -21.90 15.77 -22.94
N ARG A 270 -22.90 14.97 -23.32
CA ARG A 270 -24.22 15.41 -23.76
C ARG A 270 -25.31 14.68 -22.99
N LYS A 271 -26.46 15.33 -22.78
CA LYS A 271 -27.68 14.69 -22.24
C LYS A 271 -28.37 13.84 -23.30
N ALA A 272 -27.67 12.81 -23.79
CA ALA A 272 -28.11 11.88 -24.82
C ALA A 272 -27.72 10.45 -24.42
N PRO A 273 -28.39 9.41 -24.96
CA PRO A 273 -28.13 8.03 -24.58
C PRO A 273 -26.64 7.66 -24.62
N CYS A 274 -26.14 7.13 -23.51
CA CYS A 274 -24.80 6.60 -23.37
C CYS A 274 -24.80 5.11 -23.71
N ARG A 275 -23.92 4.69 -24.61
CA ARG A 275 -23.80 3.28 -25.03
C ARG A 275 -22.51 2.66 -24.50
N PRO A 276 -22.58 1.52 -23.79
CA PRO A 276 -21.38 0.90 -23.24
C PRO A 276 -20.60 0.12 -24.30
N HIS A 277 -19.34 -0.16 -24.00
CA HIS A 277 -18.52 -1.06 -24.79
C HIS A 277 -19.09 -2.49 -24.79
N GLY A 278 -18.92 -3.23 -25.90
CA GLY A 278 -19.25 -4.65 -26.00
C GLY A 278 -18.56 -5.49 -24.91
N GLY A 279 -19.28 -6.40 -24.25
CA GLY A 279 -18.70 -7.30 -23.24
C GLY A 279 -18.26 -6.63 -21.93
N SER A 280 -18.73 -5.42 -21.65
CA SER A 280 -18.39 -4.67 -20.43
C SER A 280 -19.32 -4.95 -19.24
N GLY A 281 -20.17 -5.99 -19.35
CA GLY A 281 -21.13 -6.43 -18.33
C GLY A 281 -22.51 -5.80 -18.43
N GLN A 282 -22.86 -5.26 -19.60
CA GLN A 282 -24.13 -4.58 -19.90
C GLN A 282 -25.37 -5.49 -19.95
N GLY A 283 -25.22 -6.81 -19.80
CA GLY A 283 -26.35 -7.74 -19.90
C GLY A 283 -27.02 -7.78 -21.29
N ALA A 284 -28.20 -8.40 -21.35
CA ALA A 284 -28.94 -8.63 -22.60
C ALA A 284 -29.74 -7.40 -23.09
N ASP A 285 -29.99 -6.41 -22.22
CA ASP A 285 -30.68 -5.16 -22.58
C ASP A 285 -29.75 -4.12 -23.24
N GLY A 286 -28.45 -4.44 -23.35
CA GLY A 286 -27.44 -3.60 -23.97
C GLY A 286 -26.92 -2.48 -23.06
N GLY A 287 -27.42 -2.34 -21.83
CA GLY A 287 -26.95 -1.41 -20.81
C GLY A 287 -26.88 0.06 -21.24
N VAL A 288 -27.80 0.50 -22.10
CA VAL A 288 -27.91 1.91 -22.49
C VAL A 288 -28.33 2.74 -21.29
N VAL A 289 -27.56 3.79 -20.98
CA VAL A 289 -27.84 4.68 -19.83
C VAL A 289 -28.25 6.05 -20.35
N GLN A 290 -29.39 6.57 -19.89
CA GLN A 290 -29.76 7.96 -20.11
C GLN A 290 -29.19 8.83 -18.99
N PRO A 291 -28.24 9.75 -19.27
CA PRO A 291 -27.72 10.65 -18.24
C PRO A 291 -28.79 11.68 -17.82
N ASP A 292 -28.74 12.07 -16.55
CA ASP A 292 -29.59 13.08 -15.94
C ASP A 292 -29.21 14.50 -16.43
N LEU A 293 -27.91 14.73 -16.66
CA LEU A 293 -27.34 16.04 -17.00
C LEU A 293 -26.34 15.95 -18.16
N ALA A 294 -26.24 17.03 -18.95
CA ALA A 294 -25.02 17.29 -19.71
C ALA A 294 -23.96 17.86 -18.76
N ILE A 295 -22.67 17.60 -19.05
CA ILE A 295 -21.57 18.06 -18.19
C ILE A 295 -21.53 19.59 -18.06
N ALA A 296 -21.99 20.31 -19.09
CA ALA A 296 -22.11 21.77 -19.07
C ALA A 296 -23.09 22.28 -18.01
N ASP A 297 -24.10 21.48 -17.65
CA ASP A 297 -25.15 21.86 -16.68
C ASP A 297 -24.75 21.52 -15.23
N VAL A 298 -23.60 20.86 -15.03
CA VAL A 298 -23.14 20.43 -13.71
C VAL A 298 -22.60 21.62 -12.93
N LYS A 299 -23.08 21.73 -11.68
CA LYS A 299 -22.56 22.61 -10.63
C LYS A 299 -21.93 21.75 -9.54
N ALA A 300 -20.63 21.87 -9.30
CA ALA A 300 -19.97 21.03 -8.30
C ALA A 300 -20.55 21.19 -6.89
N ALA A 301 -21.12 22.37 -6.57
CA ALA A 301 -21.75 22.69 -5.28
C ALA A 301 -22.81 21.67 -4.85
N ASP A 302 -23.50 21.03 -5.81
CA ASP A 302 -24.63 20.12 -5.56
C ASP A 302 -24.20 18.69 -5.18
N TYR A 303 -22.90 18.41 -5.07
CA TYR A 303 -22.34 17.07 -4.89
C TYR A 303 -21.23 17.07 -3.84
N ASP A 304 -21.01 15.93 -3.18
CA ASP A 304 -19.89 15.71 -2.26
C ASP A 304 -18.67 15.08 -2.96
N ALA A 305 -18.90 14.34 -4.06
CA ALA A 305 -17.84 13.72 -4.85
C ALA A 305 -18.22 13.57 -6.33
N ILE A 306 -17.21 13.42 -7.19
CA ILE A 306 -17.36 13.06 -8.60
C ILE A 306 -16.58 11.77 -8.90
N LEU A 307 -17.17 10.87 -9.70
CA LEU A 307 -16.53 9.66 -10.21
C LEU A 307 -16.59 9.62 -11.73
N PHE A 308 -15.42 9.62 -12.37
CA PHE A 308 -15.27 9.35 -13.79
C PHE A 308 -15.14 7.84 -14.03
N SER A 309 -16.15 7.24 -14.65
CA SER A 309 -16.10 5.85 -15.10
C SER A 309 -15.11 5.70 -16.26
N GLY A 310 -14.48 4.53 -16.38
CA GLY A 310 -13.60 4.21 -17.48
C GLY A 310 -14.32 3.65 -18.71
N GLY A 311 -13.66 2.72 -19.38
CA GLY A 311 -13.87 2.43 -20.79
C GLY A 311 -13.11 3.41 -21.70
N TRP A 312 -12.86 2.98 -22.94
CA TRP A 312 -12.10 3.78 -23.90
C TRP A 312 -12.78 5.09 -24.29
N GLY A 313 -14.11 5.16 -24.19
CA GLY A 313 -14.89 6.39 -24.38
C GLY A 313 -14.50 7.55 -23.46
N ALA A 314 -13.98 7.25 -22.27
CA ALA A 314 -13.50 8.25 -21.30
C ALA A 314 -12.43 9.18 -21.91
N SER A 315 -11.67 8.69 -22.89
CA SER A 315 -10.66 9.48 -23.61
C SER A 315 -11.23 10.73 -24.31
N SER A 316 -12.53 10.74 -24.64
CA SER A 316 -13.23 11.91 -25.20
C SER A 316 -13.26 13.12 -24.27
N TYR A 317 -12.93 12.95 -22.98
CA TYR A 317 -12.91 14.00 -21.97
C TYR A 317 -11.50 14.52 -21.61
N GLN A 318 -10.46 14.01 -22.25
CA GLN A 318 -9.08 14.44 -21.97
C GLN A 318 -8.81 15.86 -22.50
N TYR A 319 -8.76 16.84 -21.60
CA TYR A 319 -8.69 18.26 -21.92
C TYR A 319 -7.39 18.68 -22.61
N ALA A 320 -6.25 18.38 -21.99
CA ALA A 320 -4.93 18.82 -22.49
C ALA A 320 -4.17 17.73 -23.27
N PHE A 321 -4.83 16.63 -23.65
CA PHE A 321 -4.18 15.60 -24.46
C PHE A 321 -3.90 16.14 -25.87
N ASN A 322 -2.64 16.09 -26.28
CA ASN A 322 -2.16 16.59 -27.56
C ASN A 322 -2.05 15.51 -28.65
N GLY A 323 -2.46 14.28 -28.34
CA GLY A 323 -2.51 13.18 -29.28
C GLY A 323 -3.84 13.09 -30.04
N ARG A 324 -4.02 11.99 -30.76
CA ARG A 324 -5.24 11.71 -31.52
C ARG A 324 -5.55 10.23 -31.54
N TYR A 325 -6.77 9.86 -31.20
CA TYR A 325 -7.25 8.49 -31.27
C TYR A 325 -7.72 8.12 -32.67
N SER A 326 -7.48 6.87 -33.08
CA SER A 326 -7.96 6.34 -34.36
C SER A 326 -9.48 6.28 -34.42
N ASN A 327 -10.14 5.97 -33.29
CA ASN A 327 -11.58 6.11 -33.17
C ASN A 327 -11.94 7.60 -32.99
N ALA A 328 -12.70 8.14 -33.96
CA ALA A 328 -13.09 9.54 -33.97
C ALA A 328 -13.89 9.95 -32.71
N SER A 329 -14.73 9.08 -32.16
CA SER A 329 -15.56 9.38 -30.98
C SER A 329 -14.72 9.66 -29.73
N TYR A 330 -13.51 9.11 -29.64
CA TYR A 330 -12.61 9.27 -28.49
C TYR A 330 -11.83 10.58 -28.51
N ASN A 331 -11.86 11.33 -29.62
CA ASN A 331 -11.19 12.63 -29.69
C ASN A 331 -12.00 13.75 -29.03
N GLY A 332 -13.30 13.54 -28.83
CA GLY A 332 -14.19 14.45 -28.11
C GLY A 332 -14.41 15.80 -28.80
N ASP A 333 -15.31 16.59 -28.21
CA ASP A 333 -15.55 17.98 -28.58
C ASP A 333 -14.77 18.93 -27.66
N ARG A 334 -14.21 20.02 -28.22
CA ARG A 334 -13.36 20.95 -27.45
C ARG A 334 -14.13 21.67 -26.34
N ALA A 335 -15.39 22.03 -26.56
CA ALA A 335 -16.20 22.69 -25.55
C ALA A 335 -16.56 21.69 -24.44
N ILE A 336 -16.93 20.46 -24.78
CA ILE A 336 -17.19 19.39 -23.78
C ILE A 336 -15.95 19.13 -22.92
N LYS A 337 -14.76 19.05 -23.52
CA LYS A 337 -13.50 18.89 -22.80
C LYS A 337 -13.22 20.05 -21.84
N ALA A 338 -13.51 21.28 -22.26
CA ALA A 338 -13.37 22.46 -21.42
C ALA A 338 -14.34 22.42 -20.22
N GLU A 339 -15.58 21.98 -20.44
CA GLU A 339 -16.57 21.82 -19.36
C GLU A 339 -16.18 20.72 -18.37
N VAL A 340 -15.66 19.57 -18.84
CA VAL A 340 -15.11 18.55 -17.95
C VAL A 340 -13.97 19.13 -17.10
N ASN A 341 -13.05 19.88 -17.72
CA ASN A 341 -11.96 20.51 -16.99
C ASN A 341 -12.46 21.54 -15.96
N ARG A 342 -13.46 22.36 -16.32
CA ARG A 342 -14.11 23.29 -15.40
C ARG A 342 -14.69 22.56 -14.18
N VAL A 343 -15.48 21.51 -14.42
CA VAL A 343 -16.10 20.74 -13.33
C VAL A 343 -15.03 20.14 -12.40
N ILE A 344 -13.95 19.55 -12.94
CA ILE A 344 -12.84 19.03 -12.12
C ILE A 344 -12.23 20.14 -11.25
N ASN A 345 -11.99 21.32 -11.82
CA ASN A 345 -11.46 22.47 -11.09
C ASN A 345 -12.41 22.90 -9.96
N GLU A 346 -13.72 22.95 -10.21
CA GLU A 346 -14.71 23.33 -9.19
C GLU A 346 -14.77 22.33 -8.03
N PHE A 347 -14.73 21.03 -8.31
CA PHE A 347 -14.70 20.01 -7.26
C PHE A 347 -13.43 20.15 -6.40
N ILE A 348 -12.27 20.36 -7.02
CA ILE A 348 -11.00 20.53 -6.29
C ILE A 348 -10.99 21.84 -5.49
N ALA A 349 -11.45 22.95 -6.08
CA ALA A 349 -11.51 24.25 -5.40
C ALA A 349 -12.47 24.24 -4.19
N GLN A 350 -13.51 23.41 -4.25
CA GLN A 350 -14.46 23.19 -3.15
C GLN A 350 -14.00 22.09 -2.18
N ASP A 351 -12.77 21.61 -2.31
CA ASP A 351 -12.17 20.59 -1.44
C ASP A 351 -13.04 19.31 -1.40
N LYS A 352 -13.47 18.82 -2.57
CA LYS A 352 -14.31 17.63 -2.72
C LYS A 352 -13.53 16.44 -3.29
N TYR A 353 -14.07 15.24 -3.10
CA TYR A 353 -13.45 14.03 -3.63
C TYR A 353 -13.59 13.97 -5.16
N VAL A 354 -12.46 13.76 -5.84
CA VAL A 354 -12.39 13.58 -7.30
C VAL A 354 -11.85 12.19 -7.59
N CYS A 355 -12.71 11.37 -8.18
CA CYS A 355 -12.50 9.95 -8.29
C CYS A 355 -12.48 9.52 -9.76
N ALA A 356 -11.68 8.51 -10.10
CA ALA A 356 -11.62 7.96 -11.46
C ALA A 356 -11.32 6.47 -11.45
N LEU A 357 -11.86 5.72 -12.40
CA LEU A 357 -11.71 4.26 -12.48
C LEU A 357 -11.20 3.86 -13.86
N CYS A 358 -10.25 2.92 -13.92
CA CYS A 358 -9.72 2.37 -15.17
C CYS A 358 -9.18 3.47 -16.10
N ASN A 359 -9.56 3.47 -17.38
CA ASN A 359 -9.18 4.53 -18.33
C ASN A 359 -9.76 5.91 -17.96
N GLY A 360 -10.74 5.99 -17.05
CA GLY A 360 -11.22 7.25 -16.48
C GLY A 360 -10.12 8.04 -15.79
N VAL A 361 -9.08 7.38 -15.26
CA VAL A 361 -7.91 8.02 -14.64
C VAL A 361 -7.17 8.93 -15.62
N SER A 362 -7.23 8.62 -16.92
CA SER A 362 -6.65 9.47 -17.98
C SER A 362 -7.31 10.85 -18.07
N ILE A 363 -8.59 10.99 -17.68
CA ILE A 363 -9.29 12.27 -17.66
C ILE A 363 -8.61 13.19 -16.65
N LEU A 364 -8.33 12.69 -15.45
CA LEU A 364 -7.63 13.46 -14.42
C LEU A 364 -6.17 13.71 -14.80
N ALA A 365 -5.50 12.76 -15.46
CA ALA A 365 -4.13 12.96 -15.95
C ALA A 365 -4.04 14.18 -16.90
N TRP A 366 -5.03 14.35 -17.79
CA TRP A 366 -5.07 15.43 -18.78
C TRP A 366 -5.90 16.65 -18.38
N ALA A 367 -6.48 16.66 -17.18
CA ALA A 367 -7.06 17.87 -16.60
C ALA A 367 -5.97 18.88 -16.24
N ARG A 368 -6.31 20.16 -16.20
CA ARG A 368 -5.43 21.26 -15.82
C ARG A 368 -6.10 22.08 -14.74
N VAL A 369 -5.53 22.01 -13.53
CA VAL A 369 -5.83 22.82 -12.36
C VAL A 369 -4.61 23.68 -12.13
N ASP A 370 -4.77 25.00 -12.24
CA ASP A 370 -3.65 25.96 -12.23
C ASP A 370 -2.52 25.57 -13.20
N GLY A 371 -2.90 25.07 -14.38
CA GLY A 371 -1.98 24.66 -15.44
C GLY A 371 -1.29 23.30 -15.23
N GLN A 372 -1.56 22.58 -14.14
CA GLN A 372 -0.94 21.29 -13.83
C GLN A 372 -1.97 20.15 -13.76
N SER A 373 -1.50 18.92 -13.97
CA SER A 373 -2.34 17.76 -13.70
C SER A 373 -2.65 17.66 -12.20
N PRO A 374 -3.91 17.42 -11.80
CA PRO A 374 -4.24 17.12 -10.41
C PRO A 374 -3.60 15.82 -9.89
N LEU A 375 -3.06 14.98 -10.78
CA LEU A 375 -2.35 13.75 -10.40
C LEU A 375 -0.84 13.97 -10.16
N ARG A 376 -0.31 15.16 -10.43
CA ARG A 376 1.13 15.42 -10.28
C ARG A 376 1.55 15.22 -8.82
N GLY A 377 2.49 14.32 -8.60
CA GLY A 377 3.00 13.98 -7.27
C GLY A 377 2.03 13.15 -6.42
N LYS A 378 0.90 12.71 -6.98
CA LYS A 378 -0.04 11.79 -6.33
C LYS A 378 0.32 10.35 -6.61
N THR A 379 0.06 9.48 -5.65
CA THR A 379 0.07 8.04 -5.87
C THR A 379 -1.29 7.62 -6.43
N VAL A 380 -1.32 6.86 -7.52
CA VAL A 380 -2.55 6.42 -8.19
C VAL A 380 -2.40 4.99 -8.72
N CYS A 381 -3.52 4.32 -8.99
CA CYS A 381 -3.58 3.08 -9.76
C CYS A 381 -4.35 3.30 -11.06
N ALA A 382 -4.05 2.47 -12.06
CA ALA A 382 -4.66 2.47 -13.39
C ALA A 382 -4.27 1.13 -14.06
N PRO A 383 -5.07 0.64 -15.03
CA PRO A 383 -4.93 -0.72 -15.52
C PRO A 383 -3.67 -0.84 -16.35
N VAL A 384 -2.97 -1.97 -16.24
CA VAL A 384 -1.84 -2.30 -17.14
C VAL A 384 -2.26 -2.49 -18.60
N ARG A 385 -3.57 -2.62 -18.85
CA ARG A 385 -4.15 -2.79 -20.18
C ARG A 385 -3.85 -1.62 -21.11
N GLU A 386 -3.97 -1.91 -22.40
CA GLU A 386 -3.73 -0.96 -23.47
C GLU A 386 -4.79 0.17 -23.51
N ALA A 387 -4.31 1.39 -23.70
CA ALA A 387 -5.14 2.54 -24.05
C ALA A 387 -5.74 2.37 -25.47
N PRO A 388 -6.65 3.23 -25.94
CA PRO A 388 -7.17 3.10 -27.30
C PRO A 388 -6.07 3.35 -28.35
N VAL A 389 -6.14 2.68 -29.50
CA VAL A 389 -5.18 2.92 -30.61
C VAL A 389 -5.19 4.40 -31.03
N GLY A 390 -4.01 4.99 -31.19
CA GLY A 390 -3.88 6.39 -31.58
C GLY A 390 -2.45 6.85 -31.80
N VAL A 391 -2.28 8.16 -31.84
CA VAL A 391 -1.01 8.87 -31.92
C VAL A 391 -0.72 9.49 -30.56
N TYR A 392 0.38 9.08 -29.95
CA TYR A 392 0.85 9.49 -28.65
C TYR A 392 2.23 10.12 -28.81
N ASN A 393 2.39 11.39 -28.43
CA ASN A 393 3.63 12.15 -28.65
C ASN A 393 4.17 12.01 -30.09
N GLY A 394 3.27 12.11 -31.07
CA GLY A 394 3.60 12.03 -32.49
C GLY A 394 3.88 10.62 -33.04
N ARG A 395 3.77 9.56 -32.24
CA ARG A 395 3.98 8.17 -32.68
C ARG A 395 2.68 7.38 -32.62
N GLN A 396 2.41 6.59 -33.66
CA GLN A 396 1.33 5.62 -33.61
C GLN A 396 1.62 4.54 -32.57
N GLY A 397 0.61 4.13 -31.83
CA GLY A 397 0.74 3.07 -30.85
C GLY A 397 -0.48 2.92 -29.96
N GLN A 398 -0.26 2.14 -28.91
CA GLN A 398 -1.29 1.75 -27.96
C GLN A 398 -0.62 1.52 -26.58
N PRO A 399 -0.08 2.58 -25.94
CA PRO A 399 0.62 2.42 -24.67
C PRO A 399 -0.32 1.90 -23.59
N SER A 400 0.24 1.43 -22.47
CA SER A 400 -0.55 1.13 -21.28
C SER A 400 -1.35 2.36 -20.84
N CYS A 401 -2.58 2.18 -20.32
CA CYS A 401 -3.37 3.26 -19.72
C CYS A 401 -2.60 4.02 -18.62
N ARG A 402 -1.63 3.36 -17.98
CA ARG A 402 -0.73 3.93 -16.95
C ARG A 402 0.21 5.01 -17.48
N TRP A 403 0.48 5.01 -18.78
CA TRP A 403 1.30 6.04 -19.42
C TRP A 403 0.73 7.45 -19.20
N HIS A 404 -0.59 7.60 -19.27
CA HIS A 404 -1.27 8.90 -19.10
C HIS A 404 -0.94 9.59 -17.77
N PRO A 405 -1.17 8.97 -16.59
CA PRO A 405 -0.79 9.54 -15.31
C PRO A 405 0.73 9.66 -15.13
N GLU A 406 1.53 8.68 -15.58
CA GLU A 406 3.01 8.70 -15.47
C GLU A 406 3.63 9.92 -16.15
N VAL A 407 3.26 10.20 -17.41
CA VAL A 407 3.81 11.37 -18.14
C VAL A 407 3.31 12.70 -17.58
N ASN A 408 2.27 12.69 -16.76
CA ASN A 408 1.77 13.86 -16.04
C ASN A 408 2.26 13.91 -14.58
N GLY A 409 3.26 13.08 -14.22
CA GLY A 409 3.99 13.16 -12.96
C GLY A 409 3.33 12.46 -11.78
N ALA A 410 2.38 11.56 -12.01
CA ALA A 410 1.85 10.68 -10.98
C ALA A 410 2.84 9.54 -10.66
N ARG A 411 2.77 9.00 -9.44
CA ARG A 411 3.46 7.77 -9.05
C ARG A 411 2.46 6.61 -9.14
N MET A 412 2.77 5.61 -9.94
CA MET A 412 1.88 4.46 -10.06
C MET A 412 2.12 3.44 -8.94
N SER A 413 1.06 2.94 -8.32
CA SER A 413 1.14 1.71 -7.50
C SER A 413 1.53 0.53 -8.39
N PRO A 414 2.31 -0.46 -7.90
CA PRO A 414 2.48 -1.71 -8.64
C PRO A 414 1.09 -2.31 -8.96
N PRO A 415 0.91 -2.93 -10.15
CA PRO A 415 -0.38 -3.51 -10.54
C PRO A 415 -0.82 -4.66 -9.64
N GLY A 416 -2.13 -4.81 -9.39
CA GLY A 416 -2.69 -5.91 -8.59
C GLY A 416 -2.06 -6.02 -7.20
N SER A 417 -1.75 -4.89 -6.56
CA SER A 417 -0.91 -4.85 -5.37
C SER A 417 -1.47 -4.00 -4.25
N ILE A 418 -2.74 -3.62 -4.30
CA ILE A 418 -3.36 -2.82 -3.24
C ILE A 418 -4.27 -3.74 -2.44
N GLY A 419 -4.19 -3.66 -1.11
CA GLY A 419 -4.95 -4.56 -0.26
C GLY A 419 -4.48 -6.02 -0.41
N ASN A 420 -5.33 -6.92 -0.90
CA ASN A 420 -5.00 -8.33 -1.06
C ASN A 420 -4.29 -8.60 -2.39
N PRO A 421 -2.98 -8.87 -2.40
CA PRO A 421 -2.23 -9.07 -3.64
C PRO A 421 -2.59 -10.34 -4.42
N GLY A 422 -3.45 -11.22 -3.88
CA GLY A 422 -4.00 -12.37 -4.59
C GLY A 422 -5.15 -12.03 -5.54
N THR A 423 -5.59 -10.77 -5.59
CA THR A 423 -6.69 -10.30 -6.43
C THR A 423 -6.49 -8.82 -6.77
N ASN A 424 -7.14 -8.32 -7.82
CA ASN A 424 -7.24 -6.89 -8.12
C ASN A 424 -8.63 -6.32 -7.79
N THR A 425 -9.48 -7.09 -7.09
CA THR A 425 -10.84 -6.67 -6.75
C THR A 425 -10.89 -5.54 -5.72
N ASP A 426 -9.78 -5.30 -5.01
CA ASP A 426 -9.62 -4.23 -4.04
C ASP A 426 -8.59 -3.17 -4.44
N ASP A 427 -8.19 -3.14 -5.72
CA ASP A 427 -7.16 -2.23 -6.22
C ASP A 427 -7.64 -0.77 -6.40
N VAL A 428 -7.80 -0.10 -5.26
CA VAL A 428 -8.24 1.30 -5.16
C VAL A 428 -7.28 2.10 -4.28
N VAL A 429 -6.62 3.09 -4.88
CA VAL A 429 -5.75 4.04 -4.17
C VAL A 429 -6.54 5.24 -3.71
N VAL A 430 -6.31 5.65 -2.46
CA VAL A 430 -6.78 6.93 -1.89
C VAL A 430 -5.55 7.78 -1.54
N ASP A 431 -5.33 8.88 -2.26
CA ASP A 431 -4.29 9.88 -1.97
C ASP A 431 -4.94 11.24 -1.72
N GLY A 432 -5.22 11.53 -0.45
CA GLY A 432 -6.00 12.69 -0.04
C GLY A 432 -7.43 12.60 -0.57
N LYS A 433 -7.83 13.57 -1.41
CA LYS A 433 -9.15 13.63 -2.05
C LYS A 433 -9.16 13.13 -3.49
N ILE A 434 -8.05 12.57 -3.96
CA ILE A 434 -7.98 11.84 -5.23
C ILE A 434 -8.13 10.35 -4.94
N ILE A 435 -9.10 9.72 -5.60
CA ILE A 435 -9.35 8.28 -5.49
C ILE A 435 -9.29 7.67 -6.88
N THR A 436 -8.43 6.67 -7.07
CA THR A 436 -8.33 5.96 -8.34
C THR A 436 -8.57 4.47 -8.15
N GLY A 437 -9.31 3.83 -9.03
CA GLY A 437 -9.43 2.37 -9.11
C GLY A 437 -8.76 1.81 -10.36
N GLU A 438 -8.17 0.62 -10.26
CA GLU A 438 -7.32 0.05 -11.31
C GLU A 438 -8.13 -0.38 -12.54
N ASP A 439 -9.15 -1.22 -12.36
CA ASP A 439 -9.92 -1.81 -13.48
C ASP A 439 -11.31 -2.34 -13.06
N ASP A 440 -11.99 -3.05 -13.95
CA ASP A 440 -13.36 -3.51 -13.74
C ASP A 440 -13.55 -4.52 -12.57
N PRO A 441 -12.60 -5.42 -12.24
CA PRO A 441 -12.58 -6.10 -10.94
C PRO A 441 -12.68 -5.17 -9.72
N SER A 442 -11.93 -4.06 -9.72
CA SER A 442 -11.91 -3.10 -8.60
C SER A 442 -13.16 -2.21 -8.50
N ALA A 443 -14.06 -2.25 -9.50
CA ALA A 443 -15.19 -1.34 -9.61
C ALA A 443 -16.12 -1.37 -8.39
N ARG A 444 -16.36 -2.55 -7.81
CA ARG A 444 -17.18 -2.65 -6.59
C ARG A 444 -16.49 -2.01 -5.39
N GLU A 445 -15.20 -2.27 -5.21
CA GLU A 445 -14.43 -1.68 -4.12
C GLU A 445 -14.34 -0.15 -4.27
N MET A 446 -14.28 0.37 -5.51
CA MET A 446 -14.31 1.80 -5.76
C MET A 446 -15.52 2.48 -5.12
N GLY A 447 -16.72 1.91 -5.31
CA GLY A 447 -17.94 2.41 -4.65
C GLY A 447 -17.84 2.35 -3.12
N ARG A 448 -17.33 1.23 -2.57
CA ARG A 448 -17.15 1.06 -1.11
C ARG A 448 -16.16 2.05 -0.52
N ARG A 449 -15.08 2.36 -1.23
CA ARG A 449 -14.08 3.35 -0.79
C ARG A 449 -14.65 4.76 -0.80
N ILE A 450 -15.42 5.13 -1.82
CA ILE A 450 -16.13 6.41 -1.84
C ILE A 450 -17.11 6.51 -0.66
N VAL A 451 -17.90 5.46 -0.39
CA VAL A 451 -18.79 5.41 0.79
C VAL A 451 -18.00 5.59 2.08
N SER A 452 -16.88 4.89 2.23
CA SER A 452 -16.02 4.95 3.41
C SER A 452 -15.50 6.36 3.67
N VAL A 453 -14.93 7.03 2.66
CA VAL A 453 -14.37 8.38 2.83
C VAL A 453 -15.44 9.44 3.06
N LEU A 454 -16.63 9.30 2.46
CA LEU A 454 -17.75 10.21 2.68
C LEU A 454 -18.39 10.03 4.06
N GLY A 455 -18.20 8.86 4.67
CA GLY A 455 -18.70 8.51 5.99
C GLY A 455 -17.74 8.81 7.14
N ALA A 456 -16.45 9.01 6.87
CA ALA A 456 -15.50 9.41 7.90
C ALA A 456 -15.79 10.86 8.32
N LYS A 457 -16.23 11.06 9.57
CA LYS A 457 -16.41 12.38 10.19
C LYS A 457 -15.26 12.68 11.13
#